data_AF-A0A6N9C889-F1
#
_entry.id   AF-A0A6N9C889-F1
#
_cell.length_a   1.000
_cell.length_b   1.000
_cell.length_c   1.000
_cell.angle_alpha   90.00
_cell.angle_beta   90.00
_cell.angle_gamma   90.00
#
_symmetry.space_group_name_H-M   'P 1'
#
loop_
_entity.id
_entity.type
_entity.pdbx_description
1 polymer ?
#
loop_
_entity_poly.entity_id
_entity_poly.type
_entity_poly.pdbx_seq_one_letter_code
_entity_poly.pdbx_strand_id
1 'polypeptide(L)'
;VRFIPRSHNFGLVNWDHLPYMLTQPVLAQEVAVPLEAGDATFHHSLALHCSGPNTTPHRRRGWSMHYVSAETRYIGTPDETEKIKQLGCLVGPEPVNGWPLIRGNEFPGCV
;
A
#
# COMPACT_ATOMS: atom_id res chain seq x y z
N VAL A 1 -11.28 -7.59 6.93
CA VAL A 1 -10.32 -6.49 7.29
C VAL A 1 -11.09 -5.43 8.08
N ARG A 2 -10.42 -4.54 8.82
CA ARG A 2 -11.08 -3.47 9.59
C ARG A 2 -10.46 -2.12 9.21
N PHE A 3 -11.26 -1.07 9.14
CA PHE A 3 -10.83 0.27 8.70
C PHE A 3 -11.31 1.35 9.66
N ILE A 4 -10.53 2.41 9.82
CA ILE A 4 -11.03 3.66 10.42
C ILE A 4 -11.46 4.58 9.28
N PRO A 5 -12.77 4.82 9.07
CA PRO A 5 -13.24 5.70 8.01
C PRO A 5 -12.62 7.10 8.11
N ARG A 6 -12.43 7.74 6.95
CA ARG A 6 -11.84 9.10 6.83
C ARG A 6 -10.41 9.29 7.36
N SER A 7 -9.76 8.25 7.91
CA SER A 7 -8.38 8.34 8.42
C SER A 7 -7.33 8.71 7.36
N HIS A 8 -7.61 8.49 6.08
CA HIS A 8 -6.75 8.98 5.00
C HIS A 8 -6.57 10.51 4.98
N ASN A 9 -7.47 11.27 5.62
CA ASN A 9 -7.37 12.72 5.76
C ASN A 9 -6.36 13.16 6.83
N PHE A 10 -5.81 12.22 7.63
CA PHE A 10 -4.76 12.53 8.58
C PHE A 10 -3.42 12.87 7.89
N GLY A 11 -3.28 12.51 6.61
CA GLY A 11 -2.05 12.69 5.86
C GLY A 11 -1.00 11.64 6.23
N LEU A 12 0.27 11.97 6.01
CA LEU A 12 1.38 11.10 6.37
C LEU A 12 1.56 11.08 7.88
N VAL A 13 1.39 9.90 8.47
CA VAL A 13 1.55 9.68 9.91
C VAL A 13 2.97 9.16 10.17
N ASN A 14 3.71 9.87 11.02
CA ASN A 14 4.98 9.37 11.54
C ASN A 14 4.72 8.20 12.50
N TRP A 15 5.48 7.11 12.37
CA TRP A 15 5.43 5.94 13.25
C TRP A 15 5.60 6.29 14.73
N ASP A 16 6.48 7.23 15.05
CA ASP A 16 6.68 7.67 16.44
C ASP A 16 5.46 8.42 17.00
N HIS A 17 4.66 9.02 16.13
CA HIS A 17 3.46 9.76 16.51
C HIS A 17 2.20 8.89 16.51
N LEU A 18 2.23 7.73 15.85
CA LEU A 18 1.09 6.84 15.70
C LEU A 18 0.45 6.44 17.06
N PRO A 19 1.21 6.10 18.13
CA PRO A 19 0.62 5.75 19.43
C PRO A 19 -0.23 6.87 20.04
N TYR A 20 0.16 8.13 19.82
CA TYR A 20 -0.55 9.29 20.34
C TYR A 20 -1.81 9.62 19.52
N MET A 21 -1.83 9.23 18.24
CA MET A 21 -2.98 9.42 17.35
C MET A 21 -4.07 8.35 17.56
N LEU A 22 -3.69 7.12 17.92
CA LEU A 22 -4.61 5.99 18.14
C LEU A 22 -5.30 6.07 19.52
N THR A 23 -5.93 7.22 19.78
CA THR A 23 -6.75 7.44 20.97
C THR A 23 -8.01 6.57 20.97
N GLN A 24 -8.60 6.31 22.13
CA GLN A 24 -9.84 5.53 22.23
C GLN A 24 -10.99 6.05 21.34
N PRO A 25 -11.23 7.38 21.24
CA PRO A 25 -12.24 7.90 20.30
C PRO A 25 -11.95 7.61 18.82
N VAL A 26 -10.66 7.53 18.44
CA VAL A 26 -10.27 7.17 17.06
C VAL A 26 -10.47 5.68 16.83
N LEU A 27 -10.04 4.84 17.78
CA LEU A 27 -10.21 3.39 17.70
C LEU A 27 -11.68 2.97 17.73
N ALA A 28 -12.54 3.69 18.44
CA ALA A 28 -13.99 3.43 18.50
C ALA A 28 -14.70 3.64 17.15
N GLN A 29 -14.08 4.32 16.18
CA GLN A 29 -14.63 4.51 14.84
C GLN A 29 -14.31 3.35 13.88
N GLU A 30 -13.55 2.35 14.33
CA GLU A 30 -13.17 1.22 13.49
C GLU A 30 -14.38 0.39 13.04
N VAL A 31 -14.46 0.12 11.74
CA VAL A 31 -15.52 -0.67 11.11
C VAL A 31 -14.94 -1.97 10.56
N ALA A 32 -15.59 -3.08 10.91
CA ALA A 32 -15.27 -4.40 10.36
C ALA A 32 -15.91 -4.58 8.98
N VAL A 33 -15.13 -5.06 8.02
CA VAL A 33 -15.59 -5.43 6.68
C VAL A 33 -15.29 -6.92 6.49
N PRO A 34 -16.25 -7.80 6.85
CA PRO A 34 -16.18 -9.22 6.51
C PRO A 34 -16.32 -9.39 5.00
N LEU A 35 -15.63 -10.39 4.45
CA LEU A 35 -15.59 -10.65 3.02
C LEU A 35 -15.83 -12.13 2.77
N GLU A 36 -16.62 -12.42 1.75
CA GLU A 36 -16.79 -13.76 1.20
C GLU A 36 -15.74 -14.05 0.12
N ALA A 37 -15.65 -15.32 -0.29
CA ALA A 37 -14.75 -15.69 -1.37
C ALA A 37 -15.21 -15.05 -2.69
N GLY A 38 -14.37 -14.18 -3.25
CA GLY A 38 -14.68 -13.41 -4.45
C GLY A 38 -14.90 -11.92 -4.19
N ASP A 39 -15.13 -11.52 -2.93
CA ASP A 39 -15.23 -10.11 -2.57
C ASP A 39 -13.86 -9.42 -2.59
N ALA A 40 -13.89 -8.11 -2.77
CA ALA A 40 -12.72 -7.25 -2.66
C ALA A 40 -13.06 -5.96 -1.91
N THR A 41 -12.04 -5.38 -1.26
CA THR A 41 -12.12 -4.03 -0.73
C THR A 41 -11.13 -3.14 -1.44
N PHE A 42 -11.55 -1.91 -1.72
CA PHE A 42 -10.68 -0.84 -2.17
C PHE A 42 -10.53 0.15 -1.03
N HIS A 43 -9.29 0.50 -0.71
CA HIS A 43 -8.98 1.47 0.33
C HIS A 43 -7.87 2.40 -0.12
N HIS A 44 -7.93 3.64 0.34
CA HIS A 44 -6.89 4.62 0.09
C HIS A 44 -5.58 4.20 0.78
N SER A 45 -4.42 4.49 0.18
CA SER A 45 -3.10 4.09 0.71
C SER A 45 -2.81 4.61 2.12
N LEU A 46 -3.42 5.74 2.49
CA LEU A 46 -3.32 6.36 3.82
C LEU A 46 -4.43 5.96 4.78
N ALA A 47 -5.38 5.10 4.38
CA ALA A 47 -6.43 4.66 5.30
C ALA A 47 -5.86 3.72 6.35
N LEU A 48 -6.01 4.07 7.63
CA LEU A 48 -5.65 3.18 8.74
C LEU A 48 -6.55 1.95 8.71
N HIS A 49 -5.91 0.79 8.69
CA HIS A 49 -6.59 -0.49 8.62
C HIS A 49 -5.80 -1.56 9.36
N CYS A 50 -6.52 -2.58 9.84
CA CYS A 50 -5.91 -3.71 10.52
C CYS A 50 -6.61 -5.02 10.16
N SER A 51 -5.96 -6.12 10.52
CA SER A 51 -6.59 -7.42 10.50
C SER A 51 -6.38 -8.10 11.85
N GLY A 52 -7.46 -8.57 12.45
CA GLY A 52 -7.36 -9.37 13.67
C GLY A 52 -6.68 -10.72 13.43
N PRO A 53 -6.22 -11.38 14.50
CA PRO A 53 -5.67 -12.73 14.44
C PRO A 53 -6.68 -13.72 13.85
N ASN A 54 -6.19 -14.73 13.13
CA ASN A 54 -7.02 -15.83 12.65
C ASN A 54 -7.04 -16.94 13.71
N THR A 55 -8.16 -17.08 14.41
CA THR A 55 -8.36 -18.08 15.47
C THR A 55 -9.04 -19.36 14.96
N THR A 56 -9.24 -19.49 13.65
CA THR A 56 -9.87 -20.66 13.03
C THR A 56 -8.82 -21.67 12.56
N PRO A 57 -9.17 -22.96 12.38
CA PRO A 57 -8.27 -23.95 11.78
C PRO A 57 -8.05 -23.75 10.28
N HIS A 58 -8.78 -22.82 9.64
CA HIS A 58 -8.71 -22.59 8.20
C HIS A 58 -7.73 -21.47 7.85
N ARG A 59 -7.09 -21.56 6.68
CA ARG A 59 -6.19 -20.51 6.19
C ARG A 59 -6.98 -19.31 5.66
N ARG A 60 -6.68 -18.11 6.15
CA ARG A 60 -7.16 -16.85 5.56
C ARG A 60 -6.25 -16.44 4.40
N ARG A 61 -6.71 -16.62 3.17
CA ARG A 61 -5.97 -16.29 1.93
C ARG A 61 -6.66 -15.13 1.21
N GLY A 62 -5.88 -14.17 0.75
CA GLY A 62 -6.35 -13.02 -0.03
C GLY A 62 -5.19 -12.41 -0.80
N TRP A 63 -5.51 -11.65 -1.84
CA TRP A 63 -4.54 -10.95 -2.68
C TRP A 63 -4.58 -9.46 -2.33
N SER A 64 -3.42 -8.82 -2.22
CA SER A 64 -3.31 -7.37 -2.12
C SER A 64 -2.67 -6.83 -3.38
N MET A 65 -3.33 -5.87 -4.02
CA MET A 65 -2.84 -5.20 -5.23
C MET A 65 -2.89 -3.70 -5.00
N HIS A 66 -1.77 -3.02 -5.25
CA HIS A 66 -1.68 -1.57 -5.10
C HIS A 66 -1.72 -0.92 -6.47
N TYR A 67 -2.66 0.00 -6.67
CA TYR A 67 -2.75 0.83 -7.86
C TYR A 67 -2.13 2.19 -7.57
N VAL A 68 -1.31 2.69 -8.49
CA VAL A 68 -0.75 4.04 -8.44
C VAL A 68 -1.06 4.76 -9.74
N SER A 69 -0.97 6.09 -9.75
CA SER A 69 -1.15 6.85 -10.98
C SER A 69 -0.12 6.40 -12.01
N ALA A 70 -0.53 6.28 -13.27
CA ALA A 70 0.40 6.06 -14.37
C ALA A 70 1.45 7.17 -14.46
N GLU A 71 1.16 8.35 -13.89
CA GLU A 71 2.04 9.52 -13.81
C GLU A 71 3.00 9.51 -12.60
N THR A 72 2.87 8.54 -11.69
CA THR A 72 3.73 8.45 -10.49
C THR A 72 5.19 8.26 -10.89
N ARG A 73 6.05 9.12 -10.34
CA ARG A 73 7.50 9.07 -10.53
C ARG A 73 8.17 8.61 -9.24
N TYR A 74 9.27 7.90 -9.41
CA TYR A 74 10.12 7.57 -8.27
C TYR A 74 10.94 8.81 -7.87
N ILE A 75 10.98 9.07 -6.56
CA ILE A 75 11.58 10.26 -5.95
C ILE A 75 12.71 9.89 -4.96
N GLY A 76 13.29 8.70 -5.07
CA GLY A 76 14.34 8.28 -4.15
C GLY A 76 15.64 9.04 -4.34
N THR A 77 16.47 9.00 -3.29
CA THR A 77 17.79 9.61 -3.24
C THR A 77 18.80 8.89 -4.16
N PRO A 78 19.94 9.51 -4.49
CA PRO A 78 21.01 8.85 -5.24
C PRO A 78 21.46 7.53 -4.60
N ASP A 79 21.64 7.49 -3.29
CA ASP A 79 22.09 6.28 -2.57
C ASP A 79 21.04 5.17 -2.61
N GLU A 80 19.75 5.52 -2.45
CA GLU A 80 18.65 4.55 -2.60
C GLU A 80 18.55 4.02 -4.03
N THR A 81 18.80 4.89 -5.02
CA THR A 81 18.83 4.51 -6.43
C THR A 81 19.94 3.51 -6.70
N GLU A 82 21.16 3.76 -6.22
CA GLU A 82 22.30 2.84 -6.34
C GLU A 82 22.04 1.49 -5.66
N LYS A 83 21.39 1.50 -4.50
CA LYS A 83 21.00 0.26 -3.81
C LYS A 83 20.02 -0.57 -4.64
N ILE A 84 19.02 0.06 -5.27
CA ILE A 84 18.03 -0.64 -6.10
C ILE A 84 18.70 -1.20 -7.37
N LYS A 85 19.72 -0.53 -7.92
CA LYS A 85 20.57 -1.06 -9.02
C LYS A 85 21.25 -2.36 -8.67
N GLN A 86 21.85 -2.41 -7.49
CA GLN A 86 22.56 -3.62 -7.04
C GLN A 86 21.62 -4.83 -6.86
N LEU A 87 20.33 -4.59 -6.62
CA LEU A 87 19.33 -5.65 -6.50
C LEU A 87 18.84 -6.21 -7.84
N GLY A 88 19.26 -5.64 -8.97
CA GLY A 88 18.82 -6.07 -10.30
C GLY A 88 17.33 -5.86 -10.57
N CYS A 89 16.67 -5.04 -9.75
CA CYS A 89 15.22 -4.77 -9.85
C CYS A 89 14.88 -3.70 -10.90
N LEU A 90 15.89 -3.19 -11.62
CA LEU A 90 15.73 -2.11 -12.59
C LEU A 90 15.82 -2.69 -14.00
N VAL A 91 14.82 -2.37 -14.81
CA VAL A 91 14.74 -2.77 -16.21
C VAL A 91 14.60 -1.50 -17.05
N GLY A 92 15.56 -1.26 -17.95
CA GLY A 92 15.54 -0.12 -18.87
C GLY A 92 16.76 0.81 -18.75
N PRO A 93 16.90 1.78 -19.67
CA PRO A 93 18.00 2.75 -19.64
C PRO A 93 17.93 3.63 -18.38
N GLU A 94 19.11 4.01 -17.88
CA GLU A 94 19.24 4.94 -16.76
C GLU A 94 18.49 6.25 -17.08
N PRO A 95 17.66 6.73 -16.16
CA PRO A 95 16.93 7.97 -16.37
C PRO A 95 17.89 9.16 -16.33
N VAL A 96 17.81 10.03 -17.33
CA VAL A 96 18.40 11.37 -17.23
C VAL A 96 17.41 12.23 -16.42
N ASN A 97 17.75 12.61 -15.19
CA ASN A 97 16.91 13.36 -14.22
C ASN A 97 15.82 12.56 -13.48
N GLY A 98 16.14 11.37 -12.97
CA GLY A 98 15.26 10.57 -12.11
C GLY A 98 14.34 9.63 -12.88
N TRP A 99 14.03 8.48 -12.27
CA TRP A 99 13.29 7.37 -12.89
C TRP A 99 12.05 7.80 -13.67
N PRO A 100 11.88 7.33 -14.94
CA PRO A 100 10.62 7.54 -15.63
C PRO A 100 9.51 6.80 -14.87
N LEU A 101 8.27 7.20 -15.17
CA LEU A 101 7.00 6.60 -14.72
C LEU A 101 7.15 5.16 -14.23
N ILE A 102 6.63 4.84 -13.04
CA ILE A 102 6.53 3.45 -12.59
C ILE A 102 5.68 2.69 -13.61
N ARG A 103 6.31 2.02 -14.57
CA ARG A 103 5.65 1.18 -15.57
C ARG A 103 5.73 -0.26 -15.12
N GLY A 104 4.57 -0.91 -15.05
CA GLY A 104 4.51 -2.36 -15.01
C GLY A 104 4.91 -2.98 -16.35
N ASN A 105 5.07 -4.30 -16.36
CA ASN A 105 5.16 -5.06 -17.59
C ASN A 105 3.74 -5.27 -18.15
N GLU A 106 3.56 -4.97 -19.43
CA GLU A 106 2.35 -5.35 -20.15
C GLU A 106 2.40 -6.85 -20.44
N PHE A 107 1.33 -7.57 -20.11
CA PHE A 107 1.21 -8.99 -20.44
C PHE A 107 0.42 -9.14 -21.75
N PRO A 108 0.96 -9.84 -22.76
CA PRO A 108 0.27 -10.02 -24.02
C PRO A 108 -1.13 -10.63 -23.81
N GLY A 109 -2.16 -10.00 -24.39
CA GLY A 109 -3.55 -10.50 -24.35
C GLY A 109 -4.44 -9.93 -23.24
N CYS A 110 -3.99 -8.89 -22.52
CA CYS A 110 -4.78 -8.18 -21.52
C CYS A 110 -5.19 -6.78 -22.00
N VAL A 111 -6.02 -6.69 -23.05
CA VAL A 111 -6.71 -5.44 -23.48
C VAL A 111 -8.13 -5.76 -23.92
#